data_AF-E1ZH44-F1
#
_entry.id   AF-E1ZH44-F1
#
_cell.length_a   1.000
_cell.length_b   1.000
_cell.length_c   1.000
_cell.angle_alpha   90.00
_cell.angle_beta   90.00
_cell.angle_gamma   90.00
#
_symmetry.space_group_name_H-M   'P 1'
#
loop_
_entity.id
_entity.type
_entity.pdbx_description
1 polymer ?
#
loop_
_entity_poly.entity_id
_entity_poly.type
_entity_poly.pdbx_seq_one_letter_code
_entity_poly.pdbx_strand_id
1 'polypeptide(L)'
;MRQGTIILTSLLLSLLAAGADAFSSRRHLQQSQTTLSGTAIVISHDQKGLSNKRLLAVHTPAGRRVHVQLRDAKQLAGIHTGMHIEVSGRWQQAAAAAGGMQAAAAGAGPAAGSSSFQAATIRHASGAAFAAPKVANAAGQMMAAAAAATTTPAVALSTNQLITSAVNTIVVPIAGMADSTTACPGTALPKFSVDDVKKAVFAESNPSSPTVGSTFNKCSYGKTKLTTANSRVADLVQLPCNGITNDVAWTFSKCDFDDFNGYADAADEVLRARGVDLSKYKYRVYLVPPGACPFVGLGYIGCDGSYDCRAWISGDFWATPQAIAHELGHNLFMGHAGSFNSAGVFDEYADSSGLMGYCCTERCPNTPHAWQMGWISVQQLDGSSLKAGQTVTATLSSQAVSARSGMRIQPSWTAGVDPIFLGYRTKALGDAELPAEAAGKVHLHTSAISNSYDAQVTIWKAALGSAGQAWEHSAAGLVVRLKALTSSSATVTVCRKGGAESVATCAAGVDNDCNGLAGARDPACARLSKRVRRSSRVL
;
A
#
# COMPACT_ATOMS: atom_id res chain seq x y z
N MET A 1 -42.35 -87.98 40.20
CA MET A 1 -41.47 -88.45 41.30
C MET A 1 -40.02 -88.37 40.84
N ARG A 2 -39.12 -87.83 41.68
CA ARG A 2 -37.63 -87.91 41.70
C ARG A 2 -36.77 -87.67 40.44
N GLN A 3 -35.56 -87.14 40.73
CA GLN A 3 -34.38 -86.86 39.89
C GLN A 3 -34.53 -85.62 38.96
N GLY A 4 -33.62 -84.63 38.97
CA GLY A 4 -32.47 -84.37 39.87
C GLY A 4 -31.60 -83.20 39.38
N THR A 5 -30.47 -82.94 40.07
CA THR A 5 -29.22 -82.40 39.48
C THR A 5 -29.03 -80.86 39.34
N ILE A 6 -28.12 -80.32 40.19
CA ILE A 6 -27.12 -79.22 39.92
C ILE A 6 -27.65 -77.75 39.77
N ILE A 7 -26.97 -76.69 40.25
CA ILE A 7 -26.03 -76.45 41.39
C ILE A 7 -25.82 -74.92 41.59
N LEU A 8 -25.24 -74.53 42.73
CA LEU A 8 -24.65 -73.20 43.08
C LEU A 8 -25.57 -71.95 43.26
N THR A 9 -25.93 -71.74 44.52
CA THR A 9 -26.12 -70.44 45.17
C THR A 9 -24.78 -69.77 45.53
N SER A 10 -24.76 -68.43 45.44
CA SER A 10 -23.94 -67.45 46.21
C SER A 10 -24.55 -66.06 45.86
N LEU A 11 -25.17 -65.22 46.71
CA LEU A 11 -24.96 -64.88 48.13
C LEU A 11 -23.46 -64.58 48.42
N LEU A 12 -23.02 -63.44 48.96
CA LEU A 12 -23.64 -62.23 49.54
C LEU A 12 -22.66 -61.05 49.24
N LEU A 13 -22.81 -59.75 49.57
CA LEU A 13 -23.69 -58.97 50.44
C LEU A 13 -23.73 -57.49 49.97
N SER A 14 -24.80 -56.75 50.26
CA SER A 14 -24.95 -55.31 50.04
C SER A 14 -24.11 -54.46 51.01
N LEU A 15 -23.53 -53.33 50.53
CA LEU A 15 -23.63 -51.98 51.13
C LEU A 15 -22.59 -51.02 50.52
N LEU A 16 -23.04 -49.92 49.90
CA LEU A 16 -22.65 -48.52 50.16
C LEU A 16 -23.00 -47.63 48.97
N ALA A 17 -24.00 -46.77 49.17
CA ALA A 17 -24.36 -45.71 48.23
C ALA A 17 -23.64 -44.41 48.64
N ALA A 18 -22.63 -44.00 47.85
CA ALA A 18 -22.15 -42.61 47.71
C ALA A 18 -21.01 -42.57 46.69
N GLY A 19 -21.13 -41.78 45.62
CA GLY A 19 -20.01 -41.50 44.71
C GLY A 19 -20.28 -41.74 43.22
N ALA A 20 -21.17 -40.94 42.62
CA ALA A 20 -21.39 -40.94 41.17
C ALA A 20 -21.81 -39.55 40.63
N ASP A 21 -21.26 -38.46 41.16
CA ASP A 21 -21.55 -37.09 40.69
C ASP A 21 -20.34 -36.14 40.78
N ALA A 22 -19.15 -36.64 40.42
CA ALA A 22 -17.95 -35.84 40.31
C ALA A 22 -17.01 -36.42 39.25
N PHE A 23 -17.14 -35.98 37.98
CA PHE A 23 -16.04 -35.83 36.99
C PHE A 23 -16.56 -35.34 35.62
N SER A 24 -17.40 -34.29 35.61
CA SER A 24 -17.68 -33.50 34.39
C SER A 24 -17.58 -31.99 34.62
N SER A 25 -16.69 -31.59 35.53
CA SER A 25 -16.15 -30.22 35.50
C SER A 25 -15.22 -30.09 34.29
N ARG A 26 -15.80 -29.84 33.11
CA ARG A 26 -15.11 -29.10 32.05
C ARG A 26 -14.73 -27.75 32.66
N ARG A 27 -13.55 -27.66 33.26
CA ARG A 27 -12.90 -26.38 33.52
C ARG A 27 -12.69 -25.73 32.16
N HIS A 28 -13.66 -24.93 31.74
CA HIS A 28 -13.40 -23.80 30.86
C HIS A 28 -12.39 -22.93 31.61
N LEU A 29 -11.11 -23.20 31.35
CA LEU A 29 -10.04 -22.24 31.55
C LEU A 29 -10.43 -21.01 30.73
N GLN A 30 -11.13 -20.09 31.37
CA GLN A 30 -11.24 -18.73 30.89
C GLN A 30 -9.81 -18.20 30.83
N GLN A 31 -9.19 -18.34 29.65
CA GLN A 31 -7.92 -17.67 29.36
C GLN A 31 -8.15 -16.19 29.68
N SER A 32 -7.44 -15.72 30.69
CA SER A 32 -7.53 -14.35 31.17
C SER A 32 -7.24 -13.42 29.99
N GLN A 33 -7.96 -12.31 29.92
CA GLN A 33 -7.55 -11.25 29.01
C GLN A 33 -6.19 -10.76 29.46
N THR A 34 -5.28 -10.64 28.51
CA THR A 34 -3.93 -10.10 28.70
C THR A 34 -3.79 -8.86 27.83
N THR A 35 -2.78 -8.03 28.11
CA THR A 35 -2.45 -6.87 27.28
C THR A 35 -1.06 -7.05 26.70
N LEU A 36 -0.98 -6.90 25.38
CA LEU A 36 0.24 -6.85 24.59
C LEU A 36 0.54 -5.38 24.29
N SER A 37 1.76 -4.91 24.58
CA SER A 37 2.19 -3.53 24.36
C SER A 37 3.47 -3.49 23.52
N GLY A 38 3.60 -2.48 22.67
CA GLY A 38 4.76 -2.26 21.83
C GLY A 38 4.47 -1.37 20.63
N THR A 39 5.38 -1.38 19.66
CA THR A 39 5.25 -0.62 18.42
C THR A 39 4.41 -1.39 17.40
N ALA A 40 3.38 -0.74 16.86
CA ALA A 40 2.59 -1.28 15.76
C ALA A 40 3.44 -1.43 14.50
N ILE A 41 3.33 -2.58 13.84
CA ILE A 41 3.80 -2.83 12.47
C ILE A 41 2.59 -3.21 11.65
N VAL A 42 2.21 -2.37 10.69
CA VAL A 42 1.16 -2.69 9.71
C VAL A 42 1.81 -3.17 8.41
N ILE A 43 1.21 -4.18 7.79
CA ILE A 43 1.80 -4.94 6.69
C ILE A 43 0.78 -5.04 5.55
N SER A 44 1.17 -4.78 4.31
CA SER A 44 0.36 -5.12 3.13
C SER A 44 0.44 -6.62 2.87
N HIS A 45 -0.66 -7.27 2.51
CA HIS A 45 -0.69 -8.70 2.22
C HIS A 45 -1.32 -8.99 0.86
N ASP A 46 -0.44 -9.20 -0.11
CA ASP A 46 -0.78 -9.32 -1.52
C ASP A 46 -0.98 -10.79 -1.90
N GLN A 47 -2.23 -11.24 -1.77
CA GLN A 47 -2.63 -12.58 -2.16
C GLN A 47 -3.26 -12.59 -3.55
N LYS A 48 -2.73 -13.42 -4.46
CA LYS A 48 -3.21 -13.55 -5.83
C LYS A 48 -4.70 -13.95 -5.86
N GLY A 49 -5.55 -13.06 -6.40
CA GLY A 49 -6.99 -13.30 -6.56
C GLY A 49 -7.83 -13.12 -5.30
N LEU A 50 -7.28 -12.54 -4.23
CA LEU A 50 -8.00 -12.17 -3.00
C LEU A 50 -7.86 -10.67 -2.74
N SER A 51 -8.79 -10.08 -1.99
CA SER A 51 -8.61 -8.70 -1.51
C SER A 51 -7.46 -8.65 -0.51
N ASN A 52 -6.63 -7.61 -0.59
CA ASN A 52 -5.56 -7.34 0.37
C ASN A 52 -6.11 -7.32 1.80
N LYS A 53 -5.26 -7.71 2.74
CA LYS A 53 -5.53 -7.65 4.17
C LYS A 53 -4.35 -6.95 4.83
N ARG A 54 -4.59 -5.73 5.34
CA ARG A 54 -3.64 -5.12 6.28
C ARG A 54 -3.51 -6.03 7.50
N LEU A 55 -2.34 -6.65 7.70
CA LEU A 55 -2.02 -7.37 8.92
C LEU A 55 -1.47 -6.39 9.95
N LEU A 56 -1.64 -6.71 11.24
CA LEU A 56 -1.01 -5.99 12.34
C LEU A 56 -0.11 -6.94 13.11
N ALA A 57 1.12 -6.51 13.36
CA ALA A 57 1.98 -7.09 14.38
C ALA A 57 2.35 -6.04 15.44
N VAL A 58 2.71 -6.50 16.63
CA VAL A 58 3.33 -5.67 17.67
C VAL A 58 4.78 -6.08 17.82
N HIS A 59 5.69 -5.13 17.62
CA HIS A 59 7.09 -5.26 18.01
C HIS A 59 7.20 -4.90 19.50
N THR A 60 7.41 -5.93 20.31
CA THR A 60 7.49 -5.82 21.77
C THR A 60 8.84 -5.25 22.23
N PRO A 61 8.94 -4.69 23.45
CA PRO A 61 10.23 -4.27 24.03
C PRO A 61 11.28 -5.38 24.13
N ALA A 62 10.86 -6.65 24.09
CA ALA A 62 11.73 -7.83 24.08
C ALA A 62 12.19 -8.25 22.66
N GLY A 63 11.98 -7.42 21.64
CA GLY A 63 12.35 -7.70 20.24
C GLY A 63 11.42 -8.67 19.50
N ARG A 64 10.54 -9.40 20.21
CA ARG A 64 9.57 -10.32 19.59
C ARG A 64 8.55 -9.53 18.77
N ARG A 65 8.25 -10.03 17.56
CA ARG A 65 7.14 -9.55 16.71
C ARG A 65 5.97 -10.51 16.87
N VAL A 66 4.80 -10.00 17.26
CA VAL A 66 3.61 -10.81 17.56
C VAL A 66 2.49 -10.47 16.60
N HIS A 67 2.02 -11.44 15.82
CA HIS A 67 0.86 -11.26 14.95
C HIS A 67 -0.42 -11.02 15.78
N VAL A 68 -1.11 -9.92 15.49
CA VAL A 68 -2.40 -9.57 16.09
C VAL A 68 -3.53 -9.94 15.13
N GLN A 69 -4.27 -10.99 15.47
CA GLN A 69 -5.50 -11.35 14.76
C GLN A 69 -6.60 -10.33 15.08
N LEU A 70 -7.12 -9.70 14.03
CA LEU A 70 -8.22 -8.74 14.10
C LEU A 70 -9.57 -9.45 13.98
N ARG A 71 -10.60 -8.90 14.62
CA ARG A 71 -12.01 -9.29 14.46
C ARG A 71 -12.69 -8.55 13.32
N ASP A 72 -12.28 -7.30 13.09
CA ASP A 72 -12.78 -6.41 12.03
C ASP A 72 -11.60 -5.54 11.56
N ALA A 73 -11.47 -5.33 10.25
CA ALA A 73 -10.48 -4.43 9.66
C ALA A 73 -10.59 -2.99 10.21
N LYS A 74 -11.77 -2.56 10.68
CA LYS A 74 -11.98 -1.28 11.38
C LYS A 74 -11.15 -1.13 12.65
N GLN A 75 -10.64 -2.21 13.24
CA GLN A 75 -9.71 -2.12 14.37
C GLN A 75 -8.36 -1.48 13.98
N LEU A 76 -8.04 -1.36 12.68
CA LEU A 76 -6.89 -0.60 12.18
C LEU A 76 -7.20 0.86 11.81
N ALA A 77 -8.42 1.35 12.07
CA ALA A 77 -8.76 2.75 11.83
C ALA A 77 -7.86 3.66 12.67
N GLY A 78 -7.12 4.55 12.01
CA GLY A 78 -6.12 5.42 12.64
C GLY A 78 -4.82 4.74 13.07
N ILE A 79 -4.69 3.41 12.94
CA ILE A 79 -3.42 2.71 13.23
C ILE A 79 -2.50 2.77 12.01
N HIS A 80 -1.33 3.36 12.22
CA HIS A 80 -0.19 3.28 11.33
C HIS A 80 1.01 2.67 12.05
N THR A 81 1.97 2.22 11.26
CA THR A 81 3.23 1.67 11.74
C THR A 81 4.05 2.72 12.49
N GLY A 82 4.80 2.30 13.52
CA GLY A 82 5.57 3.19 14.40
C GLY A 82 4.77 3.73 15.60
N MET A 83 3.43 3.68 15.58
CA MET A 83 2.62 4.02 16.76
C MET A 83 2.89 3.09 17.94
N HIS A 84 2.93 3.62 19.15
CA HIS A 84 2.87 2.78 20.35
C HIS A 84 1.42 2.39 20.65
N ILE A 85 1.14 1.09 20.71
CA ILE A 85 -0.21 0.55 20.92
C ILE A 85 -0.28 -0.45 22.07
N GLU A 86 -1.45 -0.52 22.69
CA GLU A 86 -1.85 -1.54 23.64
C GLU A 86 -2.98 -2.37 23.03
N VAL A 87 -2.80 -3.69 22.96
CA VAL A 87 -3.77 -4.65 22.44
C VAL A 87 -4.22 -5.53 23.60
N SER A 88 -5.46 -5.36 24.05
CA SER A 88 -6.05 -6.26 25.05
C SER A 88 -6.79 -7.38 24.35
N GLY A 89 -6.57 -8.63 24.75
CA GLY A 89 -6.99 -9.80 23.98
C GLY A 89 -6.62 -11.12 24.63
N ARG A 90 -6.51 -12.18 23.83
CA ARG A 90 -6.13 -13.53 24.26
C ARG A 90 -5.14 -14.16 23.29
N TRP A 91 -4.08 -14.75 23.83
CA TRP A 91 -3.21 -15.65 23.10
C TRP A 91 -4.01 -16.83 22.56
N GLN A 92 -4.01 -17.01 21.25
CA GLN A 92 -4.46 -18.26 20.65
C GLN A 92 -3.34 -19.27 20.85
N GLN A 93 -3.65 -20.41 21.47
CA GLN A 93 -2.76 -21.56 21.34
C GLN A 93 -2.76 -21.98 19.88
N ALA A 94 -1.58 -22.24 19.30
CA ALA A 94 -1.49 -22.96 18.04
C ALA A 94 -2.37 -24.21 18.14
N ALA A 95 -3.33 -24.36 17.24
CA ALA A 95 -4.12 -25.57 17.16
C ALA A 95 -3.14 -26.75 17.03
N ALA A 96 -3.17 -27.69 17.98
CA ALA A 96 -2.28 -28.83 17.97
C ALA A 96 -2.41 -29.51 16.59
N ALA A 97 -1.31 -29.57 15.83
CA ALA A 97 -1.37 -29.96 14.43
C ALA A 97 -1.99 -31.36 14.32
N ALA A 98 -3.18 -31.44 13.73
CA ALA A 98 -3.95 -32.66 13.60
C ALA A 98 -3.38 -33.54 12.48
N GLY A 99 -2.15 -34.02 12.68
CA GLY A 99 -1.37 -34.79 11.73
C GLY A 99 -0.22 -35.48 12.46
N GLY A 100 -0.46 -36.73 12.85
CA GLY A 100 0.52 -37.50 13.62
C GLY A 100 1.72 -37.92 12.79
N MET A 101 2.90 -37.42 13.14
CA MET A 101 4.17 -38.14 12.96
C MET A 101 4.93 -38.09 14.29
N GLN A 102 5.04 -39.23 14.97
CA GLN A 102 5.87 -39.38 16.15
C GLN A 102 7.34 -39.47 15.73
N ALA A 103 7.98 -38.31 15.52
CA ALA A 103 9.43 -38.24 15.37
C ALA A 103 10.09 -38.40 16.76
N ALA A 104 10.62 -39.60 17.03
CA ALA A 104 11.35 -39.88 18.25
C ALA A 104 12.79 -39.36 18.17
N ALA A 105 13.06 -38.16 18.69
CA ALA A 105 14.42 -37.65 18.92
C ALA A 105 14.49 -36.69 20.12
N ALA A 106 15.59 -36.76 20.85
CA ALA A 106 15.79 -36.24 22.20
C ALA A 106 15.59 -34.73 22.45
N GLY A 107 15.07 -34.41 23.64
CA GLY A 107 15.70 -33.41 24.52
C GLY A 107 15.23 -31.95 24.44
N ALA A 108 14.49 -31.54 23.40
CA ALA A 108 13.90 -30.21 23.38
C ALA A 108 12.65 -30.15 24.28
N GLY A 109 12.58 -29.20 25.20
CA GLY A 109 11.34 -28.86 25.92
C GLY A 109 10.23 -28.43 24.93
N PRO A 110 8.94 -28.45 25.34
CA PRO A 110 7.85 -28.15 24.43
C PRO A 110 8.02 -26.74 23.84
N ALA A 111 8.37 -26.69 22.56
CA ALA A 111 8.55 -25.44 21.83
C ALA A 111 7.25 -24.63 21.94
N ALA A 112 7.38 -23.35 22.32
CA ALA A 112 6.25 -22.45 22.44
C ALA A 112 5.55 -22.37 21.06
N GLY A 113 4.38 -22.99 20.95
CA GLY A 113 3.65 -23.05 19.69
C GLY A 113 3.30 -21.65 19.19
N SER A 114 3.31 -21.46 17.86
CA SER A 114 2.95 -20.23 17.15
C SER A 114 1.86 -19.44 17.88
N SER A 115 2.24 -18.31 18.47
CA SER A 115 1.44 -17.59 19.44
C SER A 115 0.88 -16.34 18.79
N SER A 116 -0.21 -16.48 18.04
CA SER A 116 -0.94 -15.32 17.54
C SER A 116 -1.85 -14.74 18.64
N PHE A 117 -2.02 -13.42 18.63
CA PHE A 117 -2.77 -12.69 19.66
C PHE A 117 -4.10 -12.20 19.11
N GLN A 118 -5.22 -12.75 19.57
CA GLN A 118 -6.54 -12.29 19.12
C GLN A 118 -6.95 -11.04 19.88
N ALA A 119 -7.01 -9.91 19.17
CA ALA A 119 -7.44 -8.63 19.73
C ALA A 119 -8.91 -8.67 20.19
N ALA A 120 -9.19 -8.10 21.35
CA ALA A 120 -10.52 -7.66 21.75
C ALA A 120 -10.66 -6.15 21.54
N THR A 121 -9.67 -5.38 21.99
CA THR A 121 -9.59 -3.93 21.81
C THR A 121 -8.16 -3.52 21.48
N ILE A 122 -8.00 -2.42 20.75
CA ILE A 122 -6.71 -1.79 20.48
C ILE A 122 -6.80 -0.33 20.92
N ARG A 123 -5.82 0.14 21.68
CA ARG A 123 -5.65 1.54 22.08
C ARG A 123 -4.32 2.02 21.51
N HIS A 124 -4.28 3.25 20.99
CA HIS A 124 -3.03 3.91 20.61
C HIS A 124 -2.67 4.94 21.67
N ALA A 125 -1.43 4.89 22.17
CA ALA A 125 -0.94 5.79 23.21
C ALA A 125 -0.25 7.03 22.62
N SER A 126 0.30 6.92 21.41
CA SER A 126 0.96 8.00 20.71
C SER A 126 0.97 7.78 19.19
N GLY A 127 0.95 8.89 18.46
CA GLY A 127 1.26 8.97 17.03
C GLY A 127 2.05 10.25 16.79
N ALA A 128 3.08 10.19 15.95
CA ALA A 128 3.83 11.38 15.58
C ALA A 128 2.95 12.31 14.73
N ALA A 129 2.89 13.60 15.07
CA ALA A 129 2.28 14.58 14.20
C ALA A 129 3.20 14.81 12.99
N PHE A 130 2.75 14.38 11.81
CA PHE A 130 3.52 14.55 10.57
C PHE A 130 3.39 15.99 10.02
N ALA A 131 4.45 16.47 9.37
CA ALA A 131 4.48 17.81 8.80
C ALA A 131 3.47 17.95 7.66
N ALA A 132 2.67 19.03 7.70
CA ALA A 132 1.72 19.35 6.63
C ALA A 132 2.44 19.71 5.31
N PRO A 133 1.78 19.56 4.14
CA PRO A 133 2.34 19.92 2.84
C PRO A 133 2.73 21.40 2.77
N LYS A 134 3.83 21.69 2.07
CA LYS A 134 4.21 23.07 1.77
C LYS A 134 3.44 23.54 0.55
N VAL A 135 2.52 24.49 0.77
CA VAL A 135 1.78 25.18 -0.29
C VAL A 135 2.39 26.57 -0.48
N ALA A 136 2.93 26.84 -1.65
CA ALA A 136 3.60 28.11 -1.97
C ALA A 136 2.97 28.76 -3.22
N ASN A 137 2.76 30.07 -3.17
CA ASN A 137 2.27 30.82 -4.32
C ASN A 137 3.35 30.86 -5.42
N ALA A 138 3.03 30.36 -6.62
CA ALA A 138 4.01 30.21 -7.71
C ALA A 138 4.67 31.53 -8.15
N ALA A 139 4.04 32.67 -7.86
CA ALA A 139 4.55 34.01 -8.16
C ALA A 139 5.93 34.33 -7.53
N GLY A 140 6.36 33.61 -6.49
CA GLY A 140 7.62 33.87 -5.79
C GLY A 140 8.89 33.29 -6.43
N GLN A 141 8.80 32.49 -7.52
CA GLN A 141 9.96 31.78 -8.10
C GLN A 141 10.23 32.03 -9.58
N MET A 142 9.55 32.98 -10.22
CA MET A 142 9.88 33.42 -11.58
C MET A 142 10.01 34.95 -11.62
N MET A 143 11.19 35.44 -11.25
CA MET A 143 11.51 36.85 -11.51
C MET A 143 11.83 37.08 -12.99
N ALA A 144 11.28 38.19 -13.51
CA ALA A 144 11.66 38.88 -14.74
C ALA A 144 11.52 38.13 -16.09
N ALA A 145 10.28 38.04 -16.59
CA ALA A 145 10.02 38.15 -18.04
C ALA A 145 8.60 38.70 -18.34
N ALA A 146 8.55 39.78 -19.13
CA ALA A 146 7.39 40.35 -19.85
C ALA A 146 6.07 40.59 -19.07
N ALA A 147 5.76 41.87 -18.83
CA ALA A 147 4.42 42.32 -18.47
C ALA A 147 3.55 42.49 -19.73
N ALA A 148 2.38 41.82 -19.76
CA ALA A 148 1.11 42.20 -20.44
C ALA A 148 0.30 40.98 -20.90
N ALA A 149 -0.55 40.43 -20.02
CA ALA A 149 -1.80 39.73 -20.37
C ALA A 149 -2.57 39.38 -19.09
N THR A 150 -3.91 39.44 -19.17
CA THR A 150 -4.91 38.84 -18.25
C THR A 150 -4.38 38.17 -16.98
N THR A 151 -4.72 38.75 -15.82
CA THR A 151 -4.38 38.25 -14.48
C THR A 151 -5.06 36.91 -14.16
N THR A 152 -4.56 35.83 -14.75
CA THR A 152 -4.87 34.47 -14.32
C THR A 152 -4.37 34.30 -12.89
N PRO A 153 -5.20 33.87 -11.93
CA PRO A 153 -4.76 33.67 -10.55
C PRO A 153 -3.55 32.73 -10.53
N ALA A 154 -2.47 33.14 -9.85
CA ALA A 154 -1.27 32.33 -9.74
C ALA A 154 -1.59 31.04 -8.96
N VAL A 155 -1.72 29.93 -9.67
CA VAL A 155 -2.03 28.63 -9.08
C VAL A 155 -0.90 28.25 -8.12
N ALA A 156 -1.25 27.95 -6.87
CA ALA A 156 -0.25 27.56 -5.87
C ALA A 156 0.42 26.24 -6.25
N LEU A 157 1.67 26.04 -5.83
CA LEU A 157 2.34 24.75 -5.92
C LEU A 157 2.33 24.07 -4.55
N SER A 158 1.93 22.81 -4.53
CA SER A 158 1.91 21.96 -3.34
C SER A 158 3.00 20.90 -3.44
N THR A 159 3.83 20.79 -2.40
CA THR A 159 4.98 19.87 -2.35
C THR A 159 5.12 19.29 -0.96
N ASN A 160 5.34 17.97 -0.87
CA ASN A 160 5.63 17.29 0.38
C ASN A 160 7.14 17.22 0.66
N GLN A 161 7.49 16.86 1.90
CA GLN A 161 8.87 16.52 2.26
C GLN A 161 9.30 15.24 1.52
N LEU A 162 10.54 15.23 1.04
CA LEU A 162 11.18 14.03 0.50
C LEU A 162 11.34 12.99 1.62
N ILE A 163 10.75 11.79 1.47
CA ILE A 163 10.79 10.75 2.50
C ILE A 163 12.23 10.27 2.77
N THR A 164 12.99 10.02 1.71
CA THR A 164 14.42 9.74 1.78
C THR A 164 15.11 10.09 0.46
N SER A 165 16.36 10.56 0.54
CA SER A 165 17.24 10.69 -0.62
C SER A 165 17.97 9.40 -0.98
N ALA A 166 18.04 8.45 -0.05
CA ALA A 166 18.76 7.20 -0.19
C ALA A 166 17.94 6.03 0.37
N VAL A 167 17.59 5.07 -0.48
CA VAL A 167 16.91 3.83 -0.08
C VAL A 167 18.01 2.83 0.25
N ASN A 168 18.56 2.91 1.47
CA ASN A 168 19.67 2.05 1.91
C ASN A 168 19.13 0.64 2.20
N THR A 169 19.30 -0.26 1.24
CA THR A 169 18.63 -1.57 1.22
C THR A 169 19.65 -2.72 1.19
N ILE A 170 19.41 -3.75 1.99
CA ILE A 170 20.00 -5.07 1.75
C ILE A 170 18.94 -6.01 1.19
N VAL A 171 19.24 -6.64 0.06
CA VAL A 171 18.42 -7.68 -0.56
C VAL A 171 19.06 -9.02 -0.23
N VAL A 172 18.29 -9.94 0.33
CA VAL A 172 18.75 -11.18 0.97
C VAL A 172 18.13 -12.39 0.26
N PRO A 173 18.85 -13.02 -0.67
CA PRO A 173 18.44 -14.29 -1.27
C PRO A 173 18.47 -15.42 -0.22
N ILE A 174 17.37 -16.16 -0.04
CA ILE A 174 17.26 -17.27 0.92
C ILE A 174 17.01 -18.60 0.20
N ALA A 175 17.68 -19.67 0.64
CA ALA A 175 17.34 -21.04 0.31
C ALA A 175 17.09 -21.86 1.58
N GLY A 176 15.96 -22.57 1.64
CA GLY A 176 15.72 -23.61 2.64
C GLY A 176 16.41 -24.90 2.19
N MET A 177 17.36 -25.38 2.99
CA MET A 177 18.21 -26.53 2.70
C MET A 177 17.96 -27.68 3.69
N ALA A 178 17.74 -28.90 3.18
CA ALA A 178 17.70 -30.12 3.96
C ALA A 178 19.11 -30.73 4.17
N ASP A 179 19.97 -30.57 3.16
CA ASP A 179 21.40 -30.87 3.18
C ASP A 179 22.15 -29.86 2.31
N SER A 180 23.43 -30.07 2.00
CA SER A 180 24.23 -29.13 1.18
C SER A 180 23.73 -28.93 -0.26
N THR A 181 22.88 -29.82 -0.76
CA THR A 181 22.42 -29.89 -2.16
C THR A 181 20.90 -29.96 -2.33
N THR A 182 20.17 -30.45 -1.33
CA THR A 182 18.73 -30.71 -1.41
C THR A 182 17.93 -29.58 -0.77
N ALA A 183 16.94 -29.05 -1.50
CA ALA A 183 15.97 -28.09 -0.96
C ALA A 183 15.05 -28.72 0.09
N CYS A 184 14.47 -27.90 0.97
CA CYS A 184 13.54 -28.38 1.98
C CYS A 184 12.25 -28.98 1.39
N PRO A 185 11.64 -29.98 2.05
CA PRO A 185 10.37 -30.56 1.60
C PRO A 185 9.29 -29.49 1.39
N GLY A 186 8.66 -29.49 0.22
CA GLY A 186 7.67 -28.47 -0.16
C GLY A 186 8.25 -27.16 -0.68
N THR A 187 9.57 -27.05 -0.85
CA THR A 187 10.25 -25.91 -1.48
C THR A 187 11.10 -26.35 -2.68
N ALA A 188 11.62 -25.38 -3.43
CA ALA A 188 12.64 -25.58 -4.44
C ALA A 188 13.89 -24.71 -4.17
N LEU A 189 15.02 -25.09 -4.77
CA LEU A 189 16.17 -24.20 -4.85
C LEU A 189 15.80 -22.91 -5.63
N PRO A 190 16.48 -21.79 -5.35
CA PRO A 190 16.25 -20.54 -6.07
C PRO A 190 16.34 -20.67 -7.60
N LYS A 191 15.37 -20.09 -8.31
CA LYS A 191 15.33 -20.04 -9.78
C LYS A 191 16.30 -19.04 -10.39
N PHE A 192 16.81 -18.10 -9.59
CA PHE A 192 17.61 -16.96 -10.02
C PHE A 192 18.92 -16.90 -9.24
N SER A 193 20.01 -16.55 -9.91
CA SER A 193 21.31 -16.36 -9.24
C SER A 193 21.36 -15.03 -8.49
N VAL A 194 22.33 -14.92 -7.58
CA VAL A 194 22.66 -13.66 -6.89
C VAL A 194 22.95 -12.53 -7.90
N ASP A 195 23.54 -12.85 -9.06
CA ASP A 195 23.87 -11.86 -10.09
C ASP A 195 22.66 -11.45 -10.94
N ASP A 196 21.66 -12.32 -11.11
CA ASP A 196 20.39 -11.94 -11.73
C ASP A 196 19.60 -11.00 -10.82
N VAL A 197 19.64 -11.24 -9.50
CA VAL A 197 19.10 -10.30 -8.50
C VAL A 197 19.85 -8.96 -8.56
N LYS A 198 21.20 -8.94 -8.65
CA LYS A 198 21.95 -7.68 -8.83
C LYS A 198 21.53 -6.93 -10.09
N LYS A 199 21.33 -7.63 -11.22
CA LYS A 199 20.84 -7.03 -12.49
C LYS A 199 19.41 -6.52 -12.40
N ALA A 200 18.56 -7.05 -11.53
CA ALA A 200 17.22 -6.54 -11.28
C ALA A 200 17.23 -5.33 -10.30
N VAL A 201 18.14 -5.33 -9.33
CA VAL A 201 18.18 -4.32 -8.27
C VAL A 201 18.96 -3.07 -8.68
N PHE A 202 20.13 -3.21 -9.31
CA PHE A 202 21.08 -2.10 -9.54
C PHE A 202 21.15 -1.67 -11.00
N ALA A 203 20.94 -0.37 -11.25
CA ALA A 203 21.10 0.23 -12.57
C ALA A 203 22.55 0.13 -13.07
N GLU A 204 23.52 0.14 -12.17
CA GLU A 204 24.94 -0.02 -12.48
C GLU A 204 25.29 -1.43 -12.98
N SER A 205 24.49 -2.44 -12.60
CA SER A 205 24.64 -3.82 -13.08
C SER A 205 23.81 -4.12 -14.33
N ASN A 206 22.84 -3.27 -14.68
CA ASN A 206 22.01 -3.41 -15.87
C ASN A 206 21.45 -2.04 -16.34
N PRO A 207 22.28 -1.20 -17.00
CA PRO A 207 21.90 0.17 -17.34
C PRO A 207 20.90 0.27 -18.51
N SER A 208 20.78 -0.79 -19.31
CA SER A 208 19.92 -0.87 -20.49
C SER A 208 18.47 -1.24 -20.18
N SER A 209 18.20 -1.91 -19.07
CA SER A 209 16.86 -2.35 -18.67
C SER A 209 16.35 -1.55 -17.47
N PRO A 210 15.05 -1.63 -17.16
CA PRO A 210 14.58 -1.25 -15.84
C PRO A 210 15.23 -2.09 -14.74
N THR A 211 15.41 -1.43 -13.61
CA THR A 211 15.92 -1.97 -12.35
C THR A 211 15.33 -1.15 -11.21
N VAL A 212 15.29 -1.71 -9.99
CA VAL A 212 14.78 -1.03 -8.79
C VAL A 212 15.47 0.33 -8.61
N GLY A 213 16.80 0.36 -8.69
CA GLY A 213 17.59 1.59 -8.64
C GLY A 213 17.28 2.58 -9.75
N SER A 214 17.05 2.10 -10.98
CA SER A 214 16.65 2.98 -12.08
C SER A 214 15.23 3.54 -11.90
N THR A 215 14.29 2.77 -11.35
CA THR A 215 12.92 3.19 -11.09
C THR A 215 12.92 4.31 -10.04
N PHE A 216 13.57 4.11 -8.89
CA PHE A 216 13.76 5.17 -7.89
C PHE A 216 14.47 6.41 -8.48
N ASN A 217 15.58 6.24 -9.18
CA ASN A 217 16.36 7.38 -9.70
C ASN A 217 15.63 8.15 -10.81
N LYS A 218 15.02 7.47 -11.79
CA LYS A 218 14.32 8.11 -12.92
C LYS A 218 13.02 8.77 -12.48
N CYS A 219 12.19 8.09 -11.67
CA CYS A 219 10.89 8.60 -11.23
C CYS A 219 10.98 9.71 -10.18
N SER A 220 12.08 9.77 -9.42
CA SER A 220 12.33 10.83 -8.44
C SER A 220 13.12 12.02 -8.98
N TYR A 221 13.49 12.04 -10.27
CA TYR A 221 14.40 13.04 -10.84
C TYR A 221 15.76 13.10 -10.12
N GLY A 222 16.27 11.93 -9.72
CA GLY A 222 17.53 11.77 -8.98
C GLY A 222 17.48 12.19 -7.51
N LYS A 223 16.31 12.56 -6.98
CA LYS A 223 16.13 12.92 -5.56
C LYS A 223 16.29 11.73 -4.62
N THR A 224 15.81 10.55 -5.03
CA THR A 224 15.84 9.29 -4.26
C THR A 224 16.63 8.25 -5.05
N LYS A 225 17.64 7.64 -4.43
CA LYS A 225 18.54 6.68 -5.09
C LYS A 225 18.64 5.36 -4.34
N LEU A 226 18.72 4.27 -5.10
CA LEU A 226 19.18 2.96 -4.65
C LEU A 226 20.31 2.56 -5.60
N THR A 227 21.51 2.35 -5.07
CA THR A 227 22.75 2.11 -5.81
C THR A 227 23.62 1.10 -5.07
N THR A 228 24.59 0.53 -5.77
CA THR A 228 25.67 -0.31 -5.21
C THR A 228 26.49 0.39 -4.12
N ALA A 229 26.49 1.73 -4.09
CA ALA A 229 27.19 2.53 -3.09
C ALA A 229 26.47 2.64 -1.74
N ASN A 230 25.14 2.49 -1.69
CA ASN A 230 24.34 2.60 -0.47
C ASN A 230 23.54 1.33 -0.11
N SER A 231 23.55 0.34 -0.99
CA SER A 231 22.70 -0.86 -0.93
C SER A 231 23.48 -2.10 -1.41
N ARG A 232 23.06 -3.29 -0.98
CA ARG A 232 23.75 -4.56 -1.29
C ARG A 232 22.75 -5.66 -1.64
N VAL A 233 23.11 -6.52 -2.60
CA VAL A 233 22.55 -7.88 -2.68
C VAL A 233 23.52 -8.81 -1.95
N ALA A 234 23.02 -9.56 -0.98
CA ALA A 234 23.81 -10.50 -0.19
C ALA A 234 24.08 -11.80 -0.97
N ASP A 235 25.14 -12.50 -0.58
CA ASP A 235 25.40 -13.87 -1.02
C ASP A 235 24.33 -14.81 -0.44
N LEU A 236 23.98 -15.87 -1.16
CA LEU A 236 22.88 -16.76 -0.81
C LEU A 236 22.94 -17.20 0.67
N VAL A 237 21.83 -17.01 1.37
CA VAL A 237 21.65 -17.42 2.76
C VAL A 237 20.98 -18.79 2.75
N GLN A 238 21.73 -19.81 3.15
CA GLN A 238 21.20 -21.16 3.34
C GLN A 238 20.71 -21.29 4.79
N LEU A 239 19.48 -21.73 4.98
CA LEU A 239 18.83 -21.95 6.27
C LEU A 239 18.36 -23.40 6.38
N PRO A 240 18.32 -23.99 7.60
CA PRO A 240 17.68 -25.28 7.81
C PRO A 240 16.17 -25.22 7.53
N CYS A 241 15.52 -26.37 7.33
CA CYS A 241 14.10 -26.43 6.98
C CYS A 241 13.14 -25.91 8.05
N ASN A 242 13.58 -25.89 9.30
CA ASN A 242 12.89 -25.31 10.43
C ASN A 242 13.92 -24.77 11.43
N GLY A 243 13.45 -23.94 12.34
CA GLY A 243 14.28 -23.37 13.39
C GLY A 243 13.45 -22.64 14.44
N ILE A 244 14.14 -22.00 15.38
CA ILE A 244 13.53 -21.15 16.41
C ILE A 244 14.35 -19.86 16.45
N THR A 245 13.66 -18.72 16.36
CA THR A 245 14.23 -17.37 16.50
C THR A 245 13.30 -16.55 17.37
N ASN A 246 13.84 -15.77 18.32
CA ASN A 246 13.03 -14.93 19.23
C ASN A 246 11.91 -15.71 19.96
N ASP A 247 12.22 -16.95 20.39
CA ASP A 247 11.31 -17.93 21.00
C ASP A 247 10.09 -18.33 20.13
N VAL A 248 10.17 -18.12 18.82
CA VAL A 248 9.13 -18.47 17.84
C VAL A 248 9.69 -19.51 16.88
N ALA A 249 9.01 -20.66 16.81
CA ALA A 249 9.33 -21.72 15.86
C ALA A 249 8.80 -21.38 14.46
N TRP A 250 9.61 -21.67 13.43
CA TRP A 250 9.30 -21.43 12.02
C TRP A 250 9.64 -22.63 11.14
N THR A 251 8.98 -22.76 10.00
CA THR A 251 9.24 -23.83 9.00
C THR A 251 8.99 -23.36 7.57
N PHE A 252 9.81 -23.82 6.62
CA PHE A 252 9.60 -23.57 5.19
C PHE A 252 8.40 -24.32 4.58
N SER A 253 7.84 -25.29 5.30
CA SER A 253 6.64 -26.03 4.88
C SER A 253 5.32 -25.27 5.09
N LYS A 254 5.38 -24.04 5.58
CA LYS A 254 4.25 -23.15 5.85
C LYS A 254 4.56 -21.72 5.41
N CYS A 255 3.58 -20.83 5.53
CA CYS A 255 3.76 -19.40 5.33
C CYS A 255 2.85 -18.57 6.25
N ASP A 256 2.78 -18.94 7.53
CA ASP A 256 2.16 -18.09 8.54
C ASP A 256 3.10 -16.91 8.88
N PHE A 257 2.59 -15.89 9.58
CA PHE A 257 3.38 -14.72 9.98
C PHE A 257 4.68 -15.08 10.70
N ASP A 258 4.59 -16.06 11.60
CA ASP A 258 5.71 -16.55 12.41
C ASP A 258 6.79 -17.22 11.53
N ASP A 259 6.39 -17.92 10.46
CA ASP A 259 7.33 -18.59 9.56
C ASP A 259 8.16 -17.57 8.79
N PHE A 260 7.51 -16.62 8.11
CA PHE A 260 8.23 -15.70 7.23
C PHE A 260 9.00 -14.60 7.96
N ASN A 261 8.62 -14.27 9.20
CA ASN A 261 9.45 -13.46 10.07
C ASN A 261 10.59 -14.27 10.68
N GLY A 262 10.35 -15.54 11.04
CA GLY A 262 11.35 -16.39 11.67
C GLY A 262 12.54 -16.69 10.77
N TYR A 263 12.31 -17.09 9.51
CA TYR A 263 13.44 -17.27 8.57
C TYR A 263 14.09 -15.94 8.15
N ALA A 264 13.40 -14.80 8.26
CA ALA A 264 14.03 -13.48 8.06
C ALA A 264 14.94 -13.10 9.25
N ASP A 265 14.54 -13.40 10.49
CA ASP A 265 15.39 -13.26 11.68
C ASP A 265 16.62 -14.19 11.59
N ALA A 266 16.44 -15.45 11.19
CA ALA A 266 17.54 -16.40 11.00
C ALA A 266 18.49 -15.97 9.87
N ALA A 267 17.97 -15.39 8.79
CA ALA A 267 18.80 -14.84 7.72
C ALA A 267 19.64 -13.64 8.20
N ASP A 268 19.05 -12.75 9.01
CA ASP A 268 19.79 -11.65 9.63
C ASP A 268 20.91 -12.16 10.57
N GLU A 269 20.70 -13.25 11.31
CA GLU A 269 21.72 -13.89 12.14
C GLU A 269 22.88 -14.46 11.30
N VAL A 270 22.58 -15.19 10.21
CA VAL A 270 23.61 -15.70 9.29
C VAL A 270 24.41 -14.55 8.66
N LEU A 271 23.77 -13.44 8.29
CA LEU A 271 24.46 -12.27 7.74
C LEU A 271 25.35 -11.58 8.77
N ARG A 272 24.91 -11.44 10.03
CA ARG A 272 25.76 -10.93 11.12
C ARG A 272 26.96 -11.85 11.38
N ALA A 273 26.77 -13.16 11.37
CA ALA A 273 27.86 -14.15 11.50
C ALA A 273 28.88 -14.08 10.34
N ARG A 274 28.43 -13.68 9.14
CA ARG A 274 29.28 -13.36 7.97
C ARG A 274 29.91 -11.95 8.04
N GLY A 275 29.78 -11.23 9.15
CA GLY A 275 30.33 -9.88 9.35
C GLY A 275 29.57 -8.76 8.64
N VAL A 276 28.33 -8.99 8.20
CA VAL A 276 27.50 -7.96 7.56
C VAL A 276 26.85 -7.07 8.63
N ASP A 277 27.24 -5.80 8.64
CA ASP A 277 26.61 -4.77 9.46
C ASP A 277 25.25 -4.37 8.88
N LEU A 278 24.18 -4.97 9.43
CA LEU A 278 22.80 -4.73 9.04
C LEU A 278 22.25 -3.36 9.48
N SER A 279 22.95 -2.61 10.34
CA SER A 279 22.49 -1.28 10.79
C SER A 279 22.62 -0.22 9.69
N LYS A 280 23.50 -0.45 8.71
CA LYS A 280 23.68 0.41 7.52
C LYS A 280 22.49 0.40 6.57
N TYR A 281 21.68 -0.64 6.61
CA TYR A 281 20.56 -0.87 5.70
C TYR A 281 19.25 -0.71 6.46
N LYS A 282 18.63 0.47 6.31
CA LYS A 282 17.31 0.77 6.90
C LYS A 282 16.25 -0.22 6.40
N TYR A 283 16.36 -0.66 5.15
CA TYR A 283 15.41 -1.54 4.47
C TYR A 283 16.03 -2.92 4.24
N ARG A 284 15.27 -3.99 4.50
CA ARG A 284 15.66 -5.38 4.25
C ARG A 284 14.63 -6.09 3.38
N VAL A 285 15.03 -6.56 2.20
CA VAL A 285 14.17 -7.31 1.27
C VAL A 285 14.60 -8.76 1.28
N TYR A 286 13.76 -9.67 1.77
CA TYR A 286 14.05 -11.11 1.79
C TYR A 286 13.43 -11.77 0.57
N LEU A 287 14.26 -12.42 -0.24
CA LEU A 287 13.80 -13.20 -1.37
C LEU A 287 13.59 -14.63 -0.88
N VAL A 288 12.32 -15.02 -0.77
CA VAL A 288 11.86 -16.30 -0.21
C VAL A 288 11.95 -17.38 -1.29
N PRO A 289 12.46 -18.60 -1.00
CA PRO A 289 12.51 -19.67 -2.00
C PRO A 289 11.08 -20.04 -2.48
N PRO A 290 10.93 -20.57 -3.71
CA PRO A 290 9.64 -21.10 -4.17
C PRO A 290 9.14 -22.18 -3.19
N GLY A 291 7.88 -22.10 -2.76
CA GLY A 291 7.34 -23.00 -1.73
C GLY A 291 5.94 -22.60 -1.25
N ALA A 292 5.67 -22.77 0.05
CA ALA A 292 4.34 -22.63 0.65
C ALA A 292 3.76 -21.19 0.66
N CYS A 293 4.53 -20.17 0.31
CA CYS A 293 4.09 -18.76 0.33
C CYS A 293 3.34 -18.36 -0.96
N PRO A 294 2.03 -18.03 -0.90
CA PRO A 294 1.21 -17.76 -2.08
C PRO A 294 1.23 -16.30 -2.55
N PHE A 295 1.92 -15.42 -1.82
CA PHE A 295 2.01 -13.99 -2.15
C PHE A 295 2.99 -13.73 -3.31
N VAL A 296 2.88 -12.56 -3.95
CA VAL A 296 3.92 -12.05 -4.87
C VAL A 296 5.02 -11.38 -4.05
N GLY A 297 4.62 -10.45 -3.17
CA GLY A 297 5.44 -9.91 -2.11
C GLY A 297 4.62 -9.55 -0.88
N LEU A 298 5.30 -9.05 0.15
CA LEU A 298 4.72 -8.47 1.37
C LEU A 298 5.60 -7.29 1.81
N GLY A 299 5.00 -6.22 2.32
CA GLY A 299 5.73 -5.03 2.74
C GLY A 299 5.23 -4.47 4.06
N TYR A 300 6.15 -4.18 4.99
CA TYR A 300 5.85 -3.29 6.12
C TYR A 300 5.49 -1.90 5.59
N ILE A 301 4.29 -1.41 5.92
CA ILE A 301 3.78 -0.12 5.44
C ILE A 301 4.31 0.99 6.34
N GLY A 302 5.19 1.83 5.80
CA GLY A 302 5.64 3.07 6.42
C GLY A 302 6.70 2.92 7.49
N CYS A 303 7.97 2.91 7.08
CA CYS A 303 9.11 2.73 7.98
C CYS A 303 9.73 4.05 8.44
N ASP A 304 9.41 4.45 9.67
CA ASP A 304 10.02 5.59 10.36
C ASP A 304 11.48 5.30 10.77
N GLY A 305 11.78 4.09 11.23
CA GLY A 305 13.07 3.65 11.74
C GLY A 305 13.03 3.15 13.19
N SER A 306 11.84 3.03 13.82
CA SER A 306 11.68 2.52 15.19
C SER A 306 11.74 0.99 15.30
N TYR A 307 11.93 0.28 14.19
CA TYR A 307 12.07 -1.17 14.07
C TYR A 307 12.73 -1.52 12.72
N ASP A 308 13.20 -2.76 12.58
CA ASP A 308 13.77 -3.27 11.33
C ASP A 308 12.72 -3.27 10.19
N CYS A 309 12.91 -2.45 9.16
CA CYS A 309 11.99 -2.37 8.04
C CYS A 309 12.17 -3.56 7.08
N ARG A 310 11.09 -4.28 6.77
CA ARG A 310 11.12 -5.52 6.00
C ARG A 310 10.16 -5.52 4.82
N ALA A 311 10.57 -6.24 3.80
CA ALA A 311 9.77 -6.67 2.67
C ALA A 311 10.15 -8.11 2.30
N TRP A 312 9.21 -8.87 1.72
CA TRP A 312 9.42 -10.24 1.24
C TRP A 312 9.01 -10.32 -0.22
N ILE A 313 9.73 -11.11 -1.00
CA ILE A 313 9.45 -11.37 -2.43
C ILE A 313 9.45 -12.87 -2.65
N SER A 314 8.40 -13.39 -3.27
CA SER A 314 8.24 -14.83 -3.51
C SER A 314 9.19 -15.34 -4.61
N GLY A 315 9.47 -16.65 -4.57
CA GLY A 315 10.49 -17.34 -5.37
C GLY A 315 10.50 -17.06 -6.87
N ASP A 316 9.32 -16.82 -7.43
CA ASP A 316 9.14 -16.60 -8.87
C ASP A 316 9.43 -15.15 -9.31
N PHE A 317 9.64 -14.23 -8.37
CA PHE A 317 9.74 -12.78 -8.60
C PHE A 317 11.08 -12.16 -8.14
N TRP A 318 12.07 -12.99 -7.75
CA TRP A 318 13.38 -12.53 -7.27
C TRP A 318 14.12 -11.57 -8.21
N ALA A 319 13.91 -11.72 -9.52
CA ALA A 319 14.49 -10.89 -10.56
C ALA A 319 13.47 -9.96 -11.25
N THR A 320 12.31 -9.70 -10.61
CA THR A 320 11.28 -8.78 -11.09
C THR A 320 11.43 -7.43 -10.36
N PRO A 321 12.00 -6.39 -10.99
CA PRO A 321 12.26 -5.13 -10.29
C PRO A 321 10.99 -4.44 -9.79
N GLN A 322 9.86 -4.57 -10.51
CA GLN A 322 8.58 -3.97 -10.15
C GLN A 322 8.05 -4.52 -8.83
N ALA A 323 8.18 -5.83 -8.58
CA ALA A 323 7.77 -6.44 -7.32
C ALA A 323 8.64 -5.90 -6.17
N ILE A 324 9.97 -5.89 -6.33
CA ILE A 324 10.90 -5.37 -5.31
C ILE A 324 10.64 -3.87 -5.05
N ALA A 325 10.40 -3.08 -6.10
CA ALA A 325 10.11 -1.66 -6.00
C ALA A 325 8.73 -1.36 -5.38
N HIS A 326 7.73 -2.23 -5.61
CA HIS A 326 6.41 -2.16 -5.01
C HIS A 326 6.48 -2.37 -3.49
N GLU A 327 7.13 -3.42 -3.01
CA GLU A 327 7.27 -3.66 -1.57
C GLU A 327 8.14 -2.61 -0.86
N LEU A 328 9.17 -2.10 -1.53
CA LEU A 328 9.91 -0.92 -1.06
C LEU A 328 9.04 0.35 -1.08
N GLY A 329 8.06 0.43 -1.97
CA GLY A 329 7.02 1.48 -1.97
C GLY A 329 6.20 1.46 -0.68
N HIS A 330 5.77 0.29 -0.21
CA HIS A 330 5.14 0.16 1.11
C HIS A 330 6.05 0.61 2.24
N ASN A 331 7.32 0.17 2.25
CA ASN A 331 8.31 0.62 3.22
C ASN A 331 8.49 2.16 3.22
N LEU A 332 8.18 2.81 2.09
CA LEU A 332 8.18 4.26 1.87
C LEU A 332 6.77 4.89 1.98
N PHE A 333 5.90 4.31 2.81
CA PHE A 333 4.56 4.80 3.15
C PHE A 333 3.54 4.79 2.01
N MET A 334 3.78 4.16 0.86
CA MET A 334 2.76 4.07 -0.18
C MET A 334 1.67 3.03 0.18
N GLY A 335 0.42 3.36 -0.10
CA GLY A 335 -0.68 2.39 -0.17
C GLY A 335 -0.83 1.80 -1.58
N HIS A 336 -1.83 0.95 -1.78
CA HIS A 336 -2.16 0.44 -3.11
C HIS A 336 -2.82 1.48 -4.02
N ALA A 337 -2.78 1.22 -5.32
CA ALA A 337 -3.44 1.96 -6.38
C ALA A 337 -4.46 1.05 -7.08
N GLY A 338 -5.74 1.25 -6.79
CA GLY A 338 -6.83 0.41 -7.28
C GLY A 338 -7.98 1.20 -7.87
N SER A 339 -9.08 0.53 -8.17
CA SER A 339 -10.34 1.14 -8.62
C SER A 339 -11.55 0.36 -8.08
N PHE A 340 -12.73 0.97 -8.13
CA PHE A 340 -13.97 0.26 -7.85
C PHE A 340 -14.53 -0.33 -9.14
N ASN A 341 -14.88 -1.62 -9.12
CA ASN A 341 -15.59 -2.25 -10.22
C ASN A 341 -17.08 -1.84 -10.24
N SER A 342 -17.83 -2.29 -11.25
CA SER A 342 -19.26 -1.97 -11.42
C SER A 342 -20.16 -2.49 -10.29
N ALA A 343 -19.69 -3.45 -9.48
CA ALA A 343 -20.40 -3.95 -8.29
C ALA A 343 -20.05 -3.16 -7.01
N GLY A 344 -19.23 -2.11 -7.10
CA GLY A 344 -18.79 -1.33 -5.94
C GLY A 344 -17.76 -2.03 -5.06
N VAL A 345 -17.14 -3.10 -5.55
CA VAL A 345 -16.01 -3.77 -4.87
C VAL A 345 -14.71 -3.11 -5.29
N PHE A 346 -13.84 -2.80 -4.33
CA PHE A 346 -12.51 -2.27 -4.60
C PHE A 346 -11.59 -3.40 -5.10
N ASP A 347 -11.05 -3.22 -6.30
CA ASP A 347 -10.00 -4.04 -6.88
C ASP A 347 -8.69 -3.25 -6.80
N GLU A 348 -7.79 -3.73 -5.95
CA GLU A 348 -6.54 -3.05 -5.63
C GLU A 348 -5.52 -3.10 -6.76
N TYR A 349 -5.79 -3.89 -7.81
CA TYR A 349 -4.95 -4.00 -8.99
C TYR A 349 -5.66 -3.50 -10.26
N ALA A 350 -6.74 -2.71 -10.11
CA ALA A 350 -7.46 -2.10 -11.24
C ALA A 350 -6.88 -0.73 -11.69
N ASP A 351 -5.72 -0.30 -11.19
CA ASP A 351 -4.94 0.83 -11.73
C ASP A 351 -3.64 0.32 -12.37
N SER A 352 -3.56 0.27 -13.71
CA SER A 352 -2.31 -0.04 -14.42
C SER A 352 -1.38 1.17 -14.63
N SER A 353 -1.74 2.36 -14.11
CA SER A 353 -0.95 3.59 -14.30
C SER A 353 0.16 3.81 -13.26
N GLY A 354 0.20 3.06 -12.15
CA GLY A 354 1.14 3.30 -11.05
C GLY A 354 1.90 2.05 -10.60
N LEU A 355 3.09 2.27 -10.03
CA LEU A 355 3.92 1.23 -9.39
C LEU A 355 3.14 0.36 -8.37
N MET A 356 2.25 1.01 -7.61
CA MET A 356 1.48 0.41 -6.50
C MET A 356 0.15 -0.23 -6.92
N GLY A 357 -0.11 -0.39 -8.22
CA GLY A 357 -1.35 -0.99 -8.73
C GLY A 357 -1.09 -2.31 -9.45
N TYR A 358 -1.67 -2.50 -10.63
CA TYR A 358 -1.43 -3.72 -11.42
C TYR A 358 0.06 -3.89 -11.75
N CYS A 359 0.54 -5.15 -11.68
CA CYS A 359 1.80 -5.60 -12.25
C CYS A 359 1.78 -5.40 -13.80
N CYS A 360 2.66 -5.92 -14.64
CA CYS A 360 3.94 -6.60 -14.44
C CYS A 360 5.04 -5.88 -15.25
N THR A 361 4.81 -4.63 -15.67
CA THR A 361 5.77 -3.75 -16.37
C THR A 361 6.24 -2.61 -15.47
N GLU A 362 7.36 -2.00 -15.83
CA GLU A 362 8.05 -1.02 -14.99
C GLU A 362 7.51 0.39 -15.25
N ARG A 363 7.07 1.06 -14.18
CA ARG A 363 6.47 2.40 -14.28
C ARG A 363 6.63 3.18 -12.98
N CYS A 364 6.58 4.49 -13.08
CA CYS A 364 6.59 5.37 -11.92
C CYS A 364 5.30 5.23 -11.07
N PRO A 365 5.35 5.60 -9.78
CA PRO A 365 4.14 5.79 -8.98
C PRO A 365 3.16 6.75 -9.67
N ASN A 366 1.87 6.58 -9.42
CA ASN A 366 0.85 7.52 -9.88
C ASN A 366 1.00 8.89 -9.17
N THR A 367 0.34 9.92 -9.70
CA THR A 367 0.45 11.31 -9.22
C THR A 367 0.34 11.49 -7.71
N PRO A 368 -0.69 10.93 -7.02
CA PRO A 368 -0.78 11.06 -5.57
C PRO A 368 0.42 10.46 -4.83
N HIS A 369 0.90 9.27 -5.20
CA HIS A 369 2.10 8.67 -4.59
C HIS A 369 3.40 9.41 -4.94
N ALA A 370 3.58 9.87 -6.18
CA ALA A 370 4.74 10.67 -6.56
C ALA A 370 4.78 12.03 -5.81
N TRP A 371 3.61 12.62 -5.54
CA TRP A 371 3.48 13.82 -4.69
C TRP A 371 3.72 13.50 -3.21
N GLN A 372 3.19 12.38 -2.70
CA GLN A 372 3.46 11.89 -1.35
C GLN A 372 4.97 11.81 -1.07
N MET A 373 5.72 11.18 -1.98
CA MET A 373 7.17 11.01 -1.87
C MET A 373 7.98 12.30 -1.88
N GLY A 374 7.39 13.47 -2.21
CA GLY A 374 8.12 14.71 -2.49
C GLY A 374 8.91 14.66 -3.81
N TRP A 375 8.65 13.68 -4.67
CA TRP A 375 9.30 13.53 -5.98
C TRP A 375 8.81 14.59 -6.97
N ILE A 376 7.51 14.90 -6.94
CA ILE A 376 6.91 15.96 -7.76
C ILE A 376 6.25 17.05 -6.91
N SER A 377 6.16 18.24 -7.49
CA SER A 377 5.31 19.34 -7.04
C SER A 377 4.10 19.44 -7.96
N VAL A 378 2.91 19.57 -7.40
CA VAL A 378 1.63 19.64 -8.13
C VAL A 378 1.04 21.05 -8.05
N GLN A 379 0.31 21.47 -9.08
CA GLN A 379 -0.56 22.64 -9.00
C GLN A 379 -1.68 22.38 -7.98
N GLN A 380 -2.01 23.33 -7.08
CA GLN A 380 -3.09 23.16 -6.12
C GLN A 380 -4.25 24.10 -6.39
N LEU A 381 -5.46 23.54 -6.39
CA LEU A 381 -6.73 24.28 -6.38
C LEU A 381 -7.53 23.93 -5.12
N ASP A 382 -8.21 24.92 -4.56
CA ASP A 382 -9.19 24.75 -3.48
C ASP A 382 -10.33 25.78 -3.60
N GLY A 383 -11.23 25.84 -2.61
CA GLY A 383 -12.40 26.72 -2.64
C GLY A 383 -12.10 28.23 -2.69
N SER A 384 -10.87 28.65 -2.40
CA SER A 384 -10.43 30.05 -2.56
C SER A 384 -10.07 30.37 -4.01
N SER A 385 -9.42 29.42 -4.71
CA SER A 385 -8.98 29.57 -6.10
C SER A 385 -10.00 29.11 -7.14
N LEU A 386 -10.97 28.28 -6.75
CA LEU A 386 -11.99 27.67 -7.60
C LEU A 386 -13.40 27.87 -6.99
N LYS A 387 -14.00 29.00 -7.32
CA LYS A 387 -15.36 29.38 -6.93
C LYS A 387 -16.42 28.61 -7.72
N ALA A 388 -17.66 28.63 -7.24
CA ALA A 388 -18.80 28.10 -7.99
C ALA A 388 -18.98 28.83 -9.33
N GLY A 389 -19.24 28.08 -10.41
CA GLY A 389 -19.26 28.53 -11.80
C GLY A 389 -17.89 28.86 -12.40
N GLN A 390 -16.80 28.78 -11.63
CA GLN A 390 -15.47 29.14 -12.12
C GLN A 390 -14.83 27.97 -12.85
N THR A 391 -14.29 28.25 -14.05
CA THR A 391 -13.37 27.37 -14.77
C THR A 391 -11.94 27.88 -14.66
N VAL A 392 -11.00 26.98 -14.35
CA VAL A 392 -9.55 27.21 -14.40
C VAL A 392 -8.94 26.35 -15.50
N THR A 393 -8.18 26.97 -16.41
CA THR A 393 -7.37 26.24 -17.40
C THR A 393 -5.97 26.03 -16.83
N ALA A 394 -5.44 24.82 -16.95
CA ALA A 394 -4.10 24.45 -16.50
C ALA A 394 -3.38 23.57 -17.51
N THR A 395 -2.06 23.69 -17.57
CA THR A 395 -1.19 22.77 -18.32
C THR A 395 -0.52 21.82 -17.34
N LEU A 396 -0.64 20.52 -17.60
CA LEU A 396 -0.01 19.44 -16.85
C LEU A 396 1.17 18.92 -17.69
N SER A 397 2.41 19.19 -17.28
CA SER A 397 3.57 18.49 -17.83
C SER A 397 3.49 16.99 -17.53
N SER A 398 4.02 16.15 -18.41
CA SER A 398 4.11 14.71 -18.17
C SER A 398 4.99 14.43 -16.94
N GLN A 399 4.48 13.61 -16.03
CA GLN A 399 5.18 13.16 -14.81
C GLN A 399 6.44 12.35 -15.13
N ALA A 400 6.65 11.96 -16.38
CA ALA A 400 7.85 11.29 -16.85
C ALA A 400 9.01 12.25 -17.19
N VAL A 401 8.77 13.56 -17.35
CA VAL A 401 9.78 14.53 -17.83
C VAL A 401 9.87 15.84 -17.04
N SER A 402 9.02 16.07 -16.05
CA SER A 402 9.04 17.26 -15.18
C SER A 402 8.74 16.93 -13.73
N ALA A 403 9.61 17.37 -12.81
CA ALA A 403 9.34 17.35 -11.37
C ALA A 403 8.25 18.36 -10.93
N ARG A 404 7.78 19.23 -11.83
CA ARG A 404 6.59 20.08 -11.67
C ARG A 404 5.52 19.54 -12.62
N SER A 405 4.68 18.65 -12.13
CA SER A 405 3.74 17.86 -12.94
C SER A 405 2.46 17.57 -12.18
N GLY A 406 1.33 17.58 -12.88
CA GLY A 406 0.04 17.26 -12.29
C GLY A 406 -0.58 18.36 -11.42
N MET A 407 -1.75 18.05 -10.88
CA MET A 407 -2.59 18.93 -10.07
C MET A 407 -3.23 18.15 -8.91
N ARG A 408 -3.44 18.82 -7.78
CA ARG A 408 -4.20 18.38 -6.60
C ARG A 408 -5.32 19.38 -6.35
N ILE A 409 -6.57 18.92 -6.41
CA ILE A 409 -7.75 19.70 -6.07
C ILE A 409 -8.17 19.26 -4.67
N GLN A 410 -8.19 20.19 -3.71
CA GLN A 410 -8.74 19.99 -2.38
C GLN A 410 -10.19 20.54 -2.38
N PRO A 411 -11.23 19.70 -2.34
CA PRO A 411 -12.62 20.17 -2.41
C PRO A 411 -13.10 20.78 -1.09
N SER A 412 -12.43 21.82 -0.59
CA SER A 412 -12.67 22.44 0.72
C SER A 412 -14.07 23.06 0.91
N TRP A 413 -14.90 23.03 -0.12
CA TRP A 413 -16.30 23.42 -0.11
C TRP A 413 -17.28 22.25 0.12
N THR A 414 -16.82 21.00 0.11
CA THR A 414 -17.65 19.82 0.42
C THR A 414 -16.94 18.96 1.46
N ALA A 415 -17.57 18.77 2.63
CA ALA A 415 -17.05 17.88 3.66
C ALA A 415 -17.08 16.40 3.22
N GLY A 416 -16.09 15.62 3.66
CA GLY A 416 -16.03 14.17 3.40
C GLY A 416 -15.65 13.78 1.96
N VAL A 417 -15.15 14.71 1.15
CA VAL A 417 -14.62 14.42 -0.19
C VAL A 417 -13.09 14.44 -0.18
N ASP A 418 -12.49 13.32 -0.58
CA ASP A 418 -11.04 13.19 -0.72
C ASP A 418 -10.45 14.16 -1.76
N PRO A 419 -9.19 14.60 -1.58
CA PRO A 419 -8.41 15.25 -2.62
C PRO A 419 -8.44 14.48 -3.95
N ILE A 420 -8.63 15.23 -5.04
CA ILE A 420 -8.60 14.72 -6.41
C ILE A 420 -7.24 15.07 -7.02
N PHE A 421 -6.55 14.10 -7.59
CA PHE A 421 -5.27 14.28 -8.27
C PHE A 421 -5.41 14.06 -9.77
N LEU A 422 -4.77 14.90 -10.57
CA LEU A 422 -4.68 14.80 -12.03
C LEU A 422 -3.20 14.68 -12.41
N GLY A 423 -2.84 13.74 -13.27
CA GLY A 423 -1.47 13.66 -13.82
C GLY A 423 -1.46 13.21 -15.27
N TYR A 424 -0.63 13.88 -16.08
CA TYR A 424 -0.35 13.45 -17.44
C TYR A 424 0.82 12.47 -17.44
N ARG A 425 0.69 11.35 -18.18
CA ARG A 425 1.70 10.28 -18.22
C ARG A 425 2.04 9.91 -19.66
N THR A 426 3.33 9.72 -19.96
CA THR A 426 3.84 9.36 -21.29
C THR A 426 4.97 8.34 -21.19
N LYS A 427 5.23 7.60 -22.27
CA LYS A 427 6.33 6.62 -22.33
C LYS A 427 7.69 7.30 -22.41
N ALA A 428 8.23 7.74 -21.28
CA ALA A 428 9.55 8.35 -21.17
C ALA A 428 10.20 8.05 -19.80
N LEU A 429 11.54 8.06 -19.76
CA LEU A 429 12.35 7.85 -18.55
C LEU A 429 11.88 6.65 -17.69
N GLY A 430 11.32 6.88 -16.50
CA GLY A 430 10.85 5.82 -15.60
C GLY A 430 9.49 5.21 -15.99
N ASP A 431 8.80 5.81 -16.96
CA ASP A 431 7.54 5.33 -17.54
C ASP A 431 7.74 4.71 -18.93
N ALA A 432 8.96 4.33 -19.31
CA ALA A 432 9.24 3.75 -20.62
C ALA A 432 8.37 2.52 -20.97
N GLU A 433 8.04 1.69 -19.97
CA GLU A 433 7.17 0.51 -20.11
C GLU A 433 5.72 0.73 -19.62
N LEU A 434 5.30 1.99 -19.42
CA LEU A 434 3.93 2.33 -19.05
C LEU A 434 2.96 1.73 -20.09
N PRO A 435 1.96 0.92 -19.69
CA PRO A 435 1.07 0.24 -20.63
C PRO A 435 0.33 1.19 -21.59
N ALA A 436 -0.04 0.71 -22.78
CA ALA A 436 -0.63 1.54 -23.84
C ALA A 436 -2.00 2.12 -23.46
N GLU A 437 -2.74 1.44 -22.58
CA GLU A 437 -3.99 1.92 -22.02
C GLU A 437 -3.83 3.02 -20.96
N ALA A 438 -2.61 3.26 -20.45
CA ALA A 438 -2.27 4.35 -19.54
C ALA A 438 -1.44 5.47 -20.22
N ALA A 439 -0.56 5.12 -21.15
CA ALA A 439 0.30 6.09 -21.83
C ALA A 439 -0.49 7.11 -22.67
N GLY A 440 -0.03 8.37 -22.63
CA GLY A 440 -0.62 9.46 -23.41
C GLY A 440 -1.92 10.02 -22.85
N LYS A 441 -2.25 9.74 -21.58
CA LYS A 441 -3.52 10.14 -20.95
C LYS A 441 -3.33 11.00 -19.71
N VAL A 442 -4.34 11.82 -19.40
CA VAL A 442 -4.50 12.45 -18.08
C VAL A 442 -5.26 11.47 -17.21
N HIS A 443 -4.59 10.95 -16.18
CA HIS A 443 -5.19 10.10 -15.15
C HIS A 443 -5.80 10.94 -14.05
N LEU A 444 -6.92 10.47 -13.51
CA LEU A 444 -7.63 11.07 -12.39
C LEU A 444 -7.73 10.05 -11.27
N HIS A 445 -7.33 10.48 -10.07
CA HIS A 445 -7.33 9.68 -8.85
C HIS A 445 -8.03 10.45 -7.73
N THR A 446 -8.68 9.76 -6.78
CA THR A 446 -8.99 10.32 -5.45
C THR A 446 -8.13 9.63 -4.40
N SER A 447 -7.65 10.37 -3.42
CA SER A 447 -6.95 9.77 -2.28
C SER A 447 -6.88 10.74 -1.10
N ALA A 448 -7.07 10.20 0.11
CA ALA A 448 -6.99 10.95 1.36
C ALA A 448 -5.56 11.41 1.73
N ILE A 449 -4.51 11.04 0.98
CA ILE A 449 -3.10 11.39 1.31
C ILE A 449 -2.98 12.87 1.62
N SER A 450 -2.62 13.14 2.87
CA SER A 450 -2.50 14.46 3.46
C SER A 450 -1.05 14.94 3.57
N ASN A 451 -0.07 14.04 3.63
CA ASN A 451 1.36 14.35 3.81
C ASN A 451 2.25 13.17 3.36
N SER A 452 3.58 13.28 3.48
CA SER A 452 4.52 12.24 3.04
C SER A 452 4.35 10.87 3.69
N TYR A 453 3.94 10.83 4.95
CA TYR A 453 3.91 9.63 5.79
C TYR A 453 2.51 9.01 5.89
N ASP A 454 1.59 9.43 5.02
CA ASP A 454 0.18 9.07 5.06
C ASP A 454 -0.15 7.94 4.07
N ALA A 455 -0.10 6.70 4.56
CA ALA A 455 -0.24 5.49 3.74
C ALA A 455 -1.69 5.15 3.37
N GLN A 456 -2.34 6.07 2.64
CA GLN A 456 -3.69 5.88 2.11
C GLN A 456 -3.66 5.17 0.76
N VAL A 457 -4.73 4.44 0.46
CA VAL A 457 -4.95 3.91 -0.90
C VAL A 457 -5.24 5.05 -1.88
N THR A 458 -4.88 4.83 -3.14
CA THR A 458 -5.20 5.74 -4.25
C THR A 458 -6.23 5.06 -5.14
N ILE A 459 -7.31 5.78 -5.47
CA ILE A 459 -8.43 5.22 -6.21
C ILE A 459 -8.45 5.87 -7.59
N TRP A 460 -8.05 5.14 -8.62
CA TRP A 460 -8.18 5.55 -10.01
C TRP A 460 -9.67 5.73 -10.37
N LYS A 461 -9.98 6.78 -11.14
CA LYS A 461 -11.35 7.17 -11.49
C LYS A 461 -11.59 7.25 -12.99
N ALA A 462 -10.60 7.72 -13.75
CA ALA A 462 -10.70 7.87 -15.20
C ALA A 462 -9.32 8.11 -15.83
N ALA A 463 -9.23 7.91 -17.15
CA ALA A 463 -8.11 8.38 -17.97
C ALA A 463 -8.64 9.07 -19.23
N LEU A 464 -8.32 10.36 -19.40
CA LEU A 464 -8.71 11.17 -20.56
C LEU A 464 -7.58 11.14 -21.59
N GLY A 465 -7.87 10.62 -22.80
CA GLY A 465 -6.90 10.45 -23.89
C GLY A 465 -7.19 11.24 -25.16
N SER A 466 -8.35 11.92 -25.25
CA SER A 466 -8.74 12.72 -26.42
C SER A 466 -9.34 14.07 -26.02
N ALA A 467 -9.05 15.10 -26.82
CA ALA A 467 -9.63 16.43 -26.63
C ALA A 467 -11.17 16.38 -26.63
N GLY A 468 -11.79 17.15 -25.74
CA GLY A 468 -13.24 17.17 -25.52
C GLY A 468 -13.74 16.19 -24.44
N GLN A 469 -13.03 15.08 -24.21
CA GLN A 469 -13.37 14.13 -23.14
C GLN A 469 -13.36 14.82 -21.77
N ALA A 470 -14.31 14.44 -20.91
CA ALA A 470 -14.43 14.96 -19.57
C ALA A 470 -14.79 13.86 -18.57
N TRP A 471 -14.49 14.13 -17.31
CA TRP A 471 -14.88 13.34 -16.15
C TRP A 471 -15.56 14.25 -15.12
N GLU A 472 -16.61 13.75 -14.48
CA GLU A 472 -17.36 14.47 -13.46
C GLU A 472 -17.21 13.78 -12.10
N HIS A 473 -16.94 14.56 -11.06
CA HIS A 473 -17.01 14.15 -9.66
C HIS A 473 -18.25 14.77 -9.01
N SER A 474 -19.38 14.08 -9.11
CA SER A 474 -20.71 14.57 -8.69
C SER A 474 -20.72 15.09 -7.24
N ALA A 475 -20.14 14.35 -6.30
CA ALA A 475 -20.06 14.75 -4.89
C ALA A 475 -19.27 16.05 -4.64
N ALA A 476 -18.33 16.41 -5.52
CA ALA A 476 -17.60 17.69 -5.43
C ALA A 476 -18.22 18.80 -6.29
N GLY A 477 -19.20 18.46 -7.14
CA GLY A 477 -19.66 19.34 -8.22
C GLY A 477 -18.54 19.73 -9.20
N LEU A 478 -17.58 18.83 -9.47
CA LEU A 478 -16.43 19.14 -10.34
C LEU A 478 -16.53 18.47 -11.70
N VAL A 479 -16.11 19.19 -12.74
CA VAL A 479 -15.87 18.64 -14.09
C VAL A 479 -14.44 18.93 -14.51
N VAL A 480 -13.70 17.89 -14.87
CA VAL A 480 -12.37 17.98 -15.50
C VAL A 480 -12.53 17.65 -16.97
N ARG A 481 -12.05 18.51 -17.88
CA ARG A 481 -12.11 18.30 -19.33
C ARG A 481 -10.75 18.46 -19.97
N LEU A 482 -10.39 17.51 -20.82
CA LEU A 482 -9.17 17.55 -21.63
C LEU A 482 -9.38 18.48 -22.84
N LYS A 483 -8.51 19.47 -23.02
CA LYS A 483 -8.57 20.43 -24.13
C LYS A 483 -7.58 20.10 -25.24
N ALA A 484 -6.36 19.71 -24.89
CA ALA A 484 -5.30 19.37 -25.85
C ALA A 484 -4.27 18.43 -25.23
N LEU A 485 -3.55 17.69 -26.09
CA LEU A 485 -2.40 16.86 -25.74
C LEU A 485 -1.22 17.20 -26.64
N THR A 486 -0.02 17.09 -26.11
CA THR A 486 1.26 17.08 -26.83
C THR A 486 2.06 15.84 -26.39
N SER A 487 3.27 15.62 -26.92
CA SER A 487 4.14 14.53 -26.47
C SER A 487 4.66 14.67 -25.03
N SER A 488 4.53 15.85 -24.41
CA SER A 488 5.11 16.17 -23.09
C SER A 488 4.18 16.93 -22.15
N SER A 489 2.98 17.32 -22.59
CA SER A 489 2.00 18.06 -21.78
C SER A 489 0.55 17.81 -22.18
N ALA A 490 -0.36 18.05 -21.24
CA ALA A 490 -1.80 18.08 -21.46
C ALA A 490 -2.38 19.41 -20.98
N THR A 491 -3.28 20.02 -21.75
CA THR A 491 -4.04 21.19 -21.32
C THR A 491 -5.43 20.73 -20.86
N VAL A 492 -5.79 21.04 -19.62
CA VAL A 492 -7.08 20.69 -19.01
C VAL A 492 -7.83 21.94 -18.54
N THR A 493 -9.15 21.84 -18.47
CA THR A 493 -10.01 22.79 -17.74
C THR A 493 -10.64 22.08 -16.57
N VAL A 494 -10.60 22.70 -15.39
CA VAL A 494 -11.27 22.27 -14.17
C VAL A 494 -12.36 23.27 -13.85
N CYS A 495 -13.61 22.83 -13.83
CA CYS A 495 -14.77 23.66 -13.53
C CYS A 495 -15.48 23.15 -12.28
N ARG A 496 -15.90 24.06 -11.39
CA ARG A 496 -16.75 23.76 -10.25
C ARG A 496 -18.16 24.28 -10.52
N LYS A 497 -19.15 23.38 -10.57
CA LYS A 497 -20.55 23.71 -10.83
C LYS A 497 -21.07 24.70 -9.79
N GLY A 498 -21.76 25.74 -10.27
CA GLY A 498 -22.56 26.66 -9.44
C GLY A 498 -24.06 26.48 -9.59
N GLY A 499 -24.51 25.57 -10.47
CA GLY A 499 -25.92 25.20 -10.64
C GLY A 499 -26.31 25.13 -12.11
N ALA A 500 -27.59 25.32 -12.41
CA ALA A 500 -28.04 25.53 -13.78
C ALA A 500 -27.66 26.94 -14.27
N GLU A 501 -27.64 27.13 -15.60
CA GLU A 501 -27.49 28.47 -16.16
C GLU A 501 -28.62 29.43 -15.77
N SER A 502 -28.26 30.70 -15.66
CA SER A 502 -29.13 31.81 -15.24
C SER A 502 -28.91 33.01 -16.15
N VAL A 503 -29.87 33.94 -16.21
CA VAL A 503 -29.71 35.17 -17.03
C VAL A 503 -28.44 35.94 -16.63
N ALA A 504 -28.08 35.94 -15.34
CA ALA A 504 -26.87 36.59 -14.82
C ALA A 504 -25.58 35.89 -15.24
N THR A 505 -25.47 34.56 -15.07
CA THR A 505 -24.27 33.78 -15.46
C THR A 505 -24.05 33.83 -16.97
N CYS A 506 -25.13 33.73 -17.76
CA CYS A 506 -25.11 33.89 -19.21
C CYS A 506 -24.66 35.29 -19.66
N ALA A 507 -25.10 36.35 -18.99
CA ALA A 507 -24.67 37.71 -19.28
C ALA A 507 -23.19 37.95 -18.88
N ALA A 508 -22.73 37.29 -17.81
CA ALA A 508 -21.36 37.34 -17.34
C ALA A 508 -20.38 36.42 -18.12
N GLY A 509 -20.88 35.57 -19.04
CA GLY A 509 -20.04 34.62 -19.77
C GLY A 509 -19.46 33.50 -18.88
N VAL A 510 -20.18 33.14 -17.82
CA VAL A 510 -19.83 32.06 -16.88
C VAL A 510 -20.39 30.72 -17.39
N ASP A 511 -19.64 29.63 -17.17
CA ASP A 511 -20.06 28.24 -17.39
C ASP A 511 -20.46 27.65 -16.03
N ASN A 512 -21.72 27.87 -15.64
CA ASN A 512 -22.24 27.56 -14.31
C ASN A 512 -22.56 26.08 -14.12
N ASP A 513 -22.92 25.38 -15.20
CA ASP A 513 -23.22 23.94 -15.19
C ASP A 513 -22.01 23.05 -15.56
N CYS A 514 -20.91 23.66 -15.98
CA CYS A 514 -19.64 23.05 -16.39
C CYS A 514 -19.70 22.20 -17.68
N ASN A 515 -20.66 22.46 -18.57
CA ASN A 515 -20.76 21.74 -19.84
C ASN A 515 -19.64 22.10 -20.84
N GLY A 516 -18.85 23.15 -20.60
CA GLY A 516 -17.73 23.60 -21.42
C GLY A 516 -18.08 24.71 -22.43
N LEU A 517 -19.30 25.24 -22.34
CA LEU A 517 -19.82 26.38 -23.12
C LEU A 517 -20.23 27.49 -22.15
N ALA A 518 -20.25 28.74 -22.63
CA ALA A 518 -20.64 29.87 -21.82
C ALA A 518 -21.30 30.97 -22.66
N GLY A 519 -22.15 31.78 -22.03
CA GLY A 519 -22.83 32.91 -22.66
C GLY A 519 -23.60 32.51 -23.92
N ALA A 520 -23.51 33.28 -25.00
CA ALA A 520 -24.29 33.03 -26.22
C ALA A 520 -23.99 31.70 -26.94
N ARG A 521 -22.88 31.02 -26.62
CA ARG A 521 -22.55 29.68 -27.17
C ARG A 521 -23.23 28.55 -26.39
N ASP A 522 -23.67 28.83 -25.17
CA ASP A 522 -24.33 27.85 -24.34
C ASP A 522 -25.83 27.68 -24.73
N PRO A 523 -26.33 26.44 -24.94
CA PRO A 523 -27.72 26.19 -25.32
C PRO A 523 -28.76 26.58 -24.26
N ALA A 524 -28.44 26.51 -22.96
CA ALA A 524 -29.33 26.96 -21.89
C ALA A 524 -29.41 28.49 -21.86
N CYS A 525 -28.28 29.18 -21.99
CA CYS A 525 -28.21 30.63 -22.14
C CYS A 525 -28.97 31.13 -23.36
N ALA A 526 -28.84 30.48 -24.51
CA ALA A 526 -29.61 30.81 -25.72
C ALA A 526 -31.13 30.69 -25.50
N ARG A 527 -31.59 29.73 -24.67
CA ARG A 527 -33.02 29.59 -24.29
C ARG A 527 -33.45 30.71 -23.35
N LEU A 528 -32.64 31.01 -22.33
CA LEU A 528 -32.90 32.08 -21.35
C LEU A 528 -33.00 33.46 -22.03
N SER A 529 -32.05 33.80 -22.91
CA SER A 529 -32.09 35.07 -23.67
C SER A 529 -33.35 35.21 -24.55
N LYS A 530 -33.82 34.11 -25.16
CA LYS A 530 -35.09 34.10 -25.92
C LYS A 530 -36.31 34.32 -25.02
N ARG A 531 -36.31 33.79 -23.80
CA ARG A 531 -37.39 33.98 -22.82
C ARG A 531 -37.48 35.43 -22.36
N VAL A 532 -36.35 36.04 -21.97
CA VAL A 532 -36.30 37.47 -21.57
C VAL A 532 -36.80 38.37 -22.69
N ARG A 533 -36.32 38.19 -23.94
CA ARG A 533 -36.78 38.97 -25.11
C ARG A 533 -38.27 38.82 -25.43
N ARG A 534 -38.90 37.70 -25.09
CA ARG A 534 -40.37 37.52 -25.23
C ARG A 534 -41.11 38.30 -24.15
N SER A 535 -40.68 38.21 -22.89
CA SER A 535 -41.31 38.96 -21.79
C SER A 535 -41.19 40.48 -21.98
N SER A 536 -40.06 40.98 -22.47
CA SER A 536 -39.82 42.41 -22.76
C SER A 536 -40.52 42.95 -24.01
N ARG A 537 -41.41 42.18 -24.65
CA ARG A 537 -42.28 42.61 -25.77
C ARG A 537 -43.78 42.57 -25.44
N VAL A 538 -44.12 42.19 -24.21
CA VAL A 538 -45.49 42.11 -23.68
C VAL A 538 -45.74 43.21 -22.64
N LEU A 539 -44.68 43.98 -22.33
CA LEU A 539 -44.67 45.26 -21.64
C LEU A 539 -44.33 46.34 -22.69
#